data_AF-A0A1A0VPN1-F1
#
_entry.id   AF-A0A1A0VPN1-F1
#
_cell.length_a   1.000
_cell.length_b   1.000
_cell.length_c   1.000
_cell.angle_alpha   90.00
_cell.angle_beta   90.00
_cell.angle_gamma   90.00
#
_symmetry.space_group_name_H-M   'P 1'
#
loop_
_entity.id
_entity.type
_entity.pdbx_description
1 polymer ?
#
loop_
_entity_poly.entity_id
_entity_poly.type
_entity_poly.pdbx_seq_one_letter_code
_entity_poly.pdbx_strand_id
1 'polypeptide(L)'
;MPEIATVAGVGRTTLHRYFADRETLIYEATLDAIRVVTEAADEAATDDGPALEAMRRFITAAVSIGERLVFLFGDPAVLRDIRPAQAPTYELVLNLITRGQHEGVFDPDLSPIWIRHALYGLILQGCEQAMAGALPRHTVAPLITRTFERGICPAG
;
A
#
# COMPACT_ATOMS: atom_id res chain seq x y z
N MET A 1 13.68 -6.35 -20.98
CA MET A 1 13.99 -4.99 -21.48
C MET A 1 13.20 -4.63 -22.73
N PRO A 2 13.19 -5.43 -23.82
CA PRO A 2 12.41 -5.12 -25.02
C PRO A 2 10.91 -4.88 -24.79
N GLU A 3 10.26 -5.78 -24.07
CA GLU A 3 8.82 -5.69 -23.78
C GLU A 3 8.49 -4.48 -22.90
N ILE A 4 9.32 -4.22 -21.88
CA ILE A 4 9.19 -3.03 -21.01
C ILE A 4 9.29 -1.75 -21.84
N ALA A 5 10.24 -1.66 -22.78
CA ALA A 5 10.38 -0.51 -23.68
C ALA A 5 9.15 -0.32 -24.56
N THR A 6 8.60 -1.41 -25.11
CA THR A 6 7.36 -1.39 -25.90
C THR A 6 6.17 -0.90 -25.08
N VAL A 7 5.97 -1.43 -23.87
CA VAL A 7 4.85 -1.04 -22.99
C VAL A 7 5.00 0.41 -22.52
N ALA A 8 6.22 0.85 -22.21
CA ALA A 8 6.51 2.22 -21.78
C ALA A 8 6.51 3.24 -22.95
N GLY A 9 6.35 2.79 -24.20
CA GLY A 9 6.35 3.69 -25.37
C GLY A 9 7.70 4.35 -25.64
N VAL A 10 8.80 3.77 -25.18
CA VAL A 10 10.17 4.31 -25.34
C VAL A 10 11.03 3.41 -26.23
N GLY A 11 12.02 4.00 -26.89
CA GLY A 11 13.01 3.23 -27.65
C GLY A 11 13.89 2.37 -26.75
N ARG A 12 14.30 1.18 -27.22
CA ARG A 12 15.21 0.27 -26.48
C ARG A 12 16.50 0.96 -26.05
N THR A 13 17.11 1.76 -26.94
CA THR A 13 18.33 2.53 -26.64
C THR A 13 18.10 3.58 -25.56
N THR A 14 16.93 4.23 -25.57
CA THR A 14 16.55 5.20 -24.53
C THR A 14 16.45 4.49 -23.19
N LEU A 15 15.72 3.37 -23.11
CA LEU A 15 15.58 2.62 -21.86
C LEU A 15 16.94 2.13 -21.35
N HIS A 16 17.78 1.57 -22.23
CA HIS A 16 19.09 1.04 -21.87
C HIS A 16 20.08 2.12 -21.42
N ARG A 17 19.91 3.38 -21.89
CA ARG A 17 20.71 4.51 -21.44
C ARG A 17 20.44 4.88 -19.98
N TYR A 18 19.21 4.69 -19.51
CA TYR A 18 18.83 4.94 -18.11
C TYR A 18 19.04 3.71 -17.22
N PHE A 19 18.83 2.51 -17.76
CA PHE A 19 18.95 1.27 -17.00
C PHE A 19 19.74 0.23 -17.80
N ALA A 20 20.94 -0.10 -17.33
CA ALA A 20 21.85 -1.02 -18.02
C ALA A 20 21.25 -2.43 -18.17
N ASP A 21 20.45 -2.87 -17.20
CA ASP A 21 19.79 -4.16 -17.20
C ASP A 21 18.44 -4.11 -16.46
N ARG A 22 17.77 -5.27 -16.43
CA ARG A 22 16.47 -5.42 -15.77
C ARG A 22 16.57 -5.28 -14.25
N GLU A 23 17.69 -5.71 -13.65
CA GLU A 23 17.89 -5.68 -12.20
C GLU A 23 18.00 -4.24 -11.71
N THR A 24 18.80 -3.43 -12.40
CA THR A 24 18.92 -1.98 -12.17
C THR A 24 17.57 -1.29 -12.31
N LEU A 25 16.80 -1.62 -13.35
CA LEU A 25 15.46 -1.04 -13.56
C LEU A 25 14.51 -1.39 -12.40
N ILE A 26 14.50 -2.65 -11.95
CA ILE A 26 13.66 -3.09 -10.84
C ILE A 26 14.08 -2.41 -9.55
N TYR A 27 15.39 -2.34 -9.27
CA TYR A 27 15.92 -1.69 -8.07
C TYR A 27 15.49 -0.22 -7.99
N GLU A 28 15.65 0.54 -9.08
CA GLU A 28 15.23 1.94 -9.15
C GLU A 28 13.70 2.09 -9.04
N ALA A 29 12.93 1.19 -9.66
CA ALA A 29 11.48 1.16 -9.50
C ALA A 29 11.04 0.83 -8.06
N THR A 30 11.77 -0.04 -7.36
CA THR A 30 11.56 -0.35 -5.94
C THR A 30 11.80 0.88 -5.08
N LEU A 31 12.89 1.62 -5.31
CA LEU A 31 13.17 2.85 -4.56
C LEU A 31 12.09 3.92 -4.81
N ASP A 32 11.64 4.10 -6.05
CA ASP A 32 10.53 5.02 -6.36
C ASP A 32 9.22 4.60 -5.68
N ALA A 33 8.90 3.31 -5.73
CA ALA A 33 7.68 2.80 -5.11
C ALA A 33 7.71 2.97 -3.58
N ILE A 34 8.85 2.72 -2.93
CA ILE A 34 9.02 2.94 -1.48
C ILE A 34 8.80 4.42 -1.17
N ARG A 35 9.41 5.33 -1.93
CA ARG A 35 9.25 6.77 -1.76
C ARG A 35 7.78 7.18 -1.84
N VAL A 36 7.06 6.74 -2.88
CA VAL A 36 5.64 7.05 -3.07
C VAL A 36 4.76 6.47 -1.96
N VAL A 37 5.06 5.26 -1.48
CA VAL A 37 4.33 4.64 -0.36
C VAL A 37 4.54 5.43 0.93
N THR A 38 5.77 5.84 1.22
CA THR A 38 6.08 6.66 2.40
C THR A 38 5.39 8.01 2.33
N GLU A 39 5.49 8.72 1.20
CA GLU A 39 4.82 10.02 1.00
C GLU A 39 3.30 9.91 1.18
N ALA A 40 2.66 8.89 0.61
CA ALA A 40 1.22 8.70 0.76
C ALA A 40 0.80 8.35 2.20
N ALA A 41 1.65 7.65 2.95
CA ALA A 41 1.40 7.34 4.36
C ALA A 41 1.49 8.61 5.23
N ASP A 42 2.48 9.48 4.95
CA ASP A 42 2.63 10.76 5.62
C ASP A 42 1.47 11.70 5.31
N GLU A 43 1.07 11.80 4.03
CA GLU A 43 -0.04 12.65 3.57
C GLU A 43 -1.42 12.20 4.09
N ALA A 44 -1.58 10.94 4.49
CA ALA A 44 -2.83 10.45 5.07
C ALA A 44 -3.19 11.14 6.40
N ALA A 45 -2.24 11.85 7.01
CA ALA A 45 -2.38 12.57 8.27
C ALA A 45 -3.05 11.68 9.33
N THR A 46 -2.40 10.55 9.61
CA THR A 46 -2.95 9.48 10.45
C THR A 46 -3.18 9.93 11.89
N ASP A 47 -2.57 11.02 12.33
CA ASP A 47 -2.69 11.56 13.69
C ASP A 47 -3.78 12.64 13.82
N ASP A 48 -4.37 13.07 12.70
CA ASP A 48 -5.37 14.14 12.69
C ASP A 48 -6.79 13.61 12.89
N GLY A 49 -7.51 14.16 13.87
CA GLY A 49 -8.92 13.85 14.12
C GLY A 49 -9.20 12.41 14.56
N PRO A 50 -10.47 11.98 14.59
CA PRO A 50 -10.87 10.64 15.05
C PRO A 50 -10.17 9.50 14.28
N ALA A 51 -9.75 8.44 14.99
CA ALA A 51 -8.98 7.34 14.39
C ALA A 51 -9.74 6.62 13.27
N LEU A 52 -11.06 6.48 13.38
CA LEU A 52 -11.88 5.88 12.33
C LEU A 52 -11.86 6.70 11.03
N GLU A 53 -11.90 8.03 11.13
CA GLU A 53 -11.84 8.92 9.97
C GLU A 53 -10.43 8.95 9.36
N ALA A 54 -9.40 8.94 10.20
CA ALA A 54 -8.01 8.81 9.77
C ALA A 54 -7.76 7.48 9.03
N MET A 55 -8.34 6.37 9.49
CA MET A 55 -8.26 5.08 8.81
C MET A 55 -8.93 5.10 7.43
N ARG A 56 -10.08 5.77 7.29
CA ARG A 56 -10.74 5.96 5.99
C ARG A 56 -9.89 6.76 5.01
N ARG A 57 -9.22 7.82 5.49
CA ARG A 57 -8.26 8.61 4.69
C ARG A 57 -7.07 7.76 4.28
N PHE A 58 -6.50 7.00 5.21
CA PHE A 58 -5.40 6.08 4.94
C PHE A 58 -5.76 5.05 3.87
N ILE A 59 -6.92 4.38 3.98
CA ILE A 59 -7.39 3.42 2.96
C ILE A 59 -7.51 4.10 1.59
N THR A 60 -8.05 5.33 1.55
CA THR A 60 -8.21 6.08 0.29
C THR A 60 -6.84 6.42 -0.32
N ALA A 61 -5.89 6.88 0.49
CA ALA A 61 -4.53 7.19 0.06
C ALA A 61 -3.81 5.94 -0.46
N ALA A 62 -3.87 4.84 0.30
CA ALA A 62 -3.27 3.56 -0.08
C ALA A 62 -3.84 3.01 -1.41
N VAL A 63 -5.16 3.06 -1.59
CA VAL A 63 -5.79 2.62 -2.86
C VAL A 63 -5.39 3.51 -4.03
N SER A 64 -5.15 4.80 -3.80
CA SER A 64 -4.71 5.72 -4.87
C SER A 64 -3.36 5.31 -5.47
N ILE A 65 -2.46 4.77 -4.64
CA ILE A 65 -1.13 4.28 -5.00
C ILE A 65 -1.07 2.74 -5.13
N GLY A 66 -2.21 2.07 -5.28
CA GLY A 66 -2.34 0.61 -5.23
C GLY A 66 -1.36 -0.16 -6.10
N GLU A 67 -1.03 0.33 -7.30
CA GLU A 67 -0.04 -0.30 -8.19
C GLU A 67 1.36 -0.38 -7.54
N ARG A 68 1.78 0.65 -6.79
CA ARG A 68 3.05 0.63 -6.05
C ARG A 68 3.01 -0.37 -4.89
N LEU A 69 1.88 -0.44 -4.18
CA LEU A 69 1.71 -1.39 -3.08
C LEU A 69 1.75 -2.84 -3.59
N VAL A 70 1.02 -3.14 -4.67
CA VAL A 70 1.03 -4.46 -5.31
C VAL A 70 2.42 -4.80 -5.84
N PHE A 71 3.12 -3.85 -6.47
CA PHE A 71 4.49 -4.05 -6.92
C PHE A 71 5.45 -4.38 -5.76
N LEU A 72 5.39 -3.65 -4.65
CA LEU A 72 6.30 -3.84 -3.52
C LEU A 72 6.00 -5.10 -2.68
N PHE A 73 4.72 -5.41 -2.50
CA PHE A 73 4.29 -6.43 -1.53
C PHE A 73 3.75 -7.71 -2.18
N GLY A 74 3.52 -7.72 -3.50
CA GLY A 74 3.06 -8.89 -4.25
C GLY A 74 4.15 -9.92 -4.52
N ASP A 75 5.43 -9.53 -4.53
CA ASP A 75 6.57 -10.45 -4.66
C ASP A 75 7.66 -10.09 -3.62
N PRO A 76 7.92 -10.96 -2.62
CA PRO A 76 8.98 -10.74 -1.64
C PRO A 76 10.38 -10.52 -2.23
N ALA A 77 10.63 -10.99 -3.46
CA ALA A 77 11.90 -10.77 -4.14
C ALA A 77 12.19 -9.29 -4.44
N VAL A 78 11.15 -8.45 -4.59
CA VAL A 78 11.28 -7.02 -4.93
C VAL A 78 12.02 -6.24 -3.84
N LEU A 79 11.82 -6.62 -2.57
CA LEU A 79 12.44 -5.97 -1.42
C LEU A 79 13.75 -6.65 -0.94
N ARG A 80 14.19 -7.74 -1.60
CA ARG A 80 15.31 -8.57 -1.13
C ARG A 80 16.60 -7.78 -0.94
N ASP A 81 16.91 -6.89 -1.87
CA ASP A 81 18.16 -6.14 -1.91
C ASP A 81 18.02 -4.72 -1.31
N ILE A 82 16.85 -4.41 -0.74
CA ILE A 82 16.60 -3.16 -0.04
C ILE A 82 17.12 -3.24 1.39
N ARG A 83 17.95 -2.28 1.78
CA ARG A 83 18.43 -2.18 3.17
C ARG A 83 17.26 -1.92 4.12
N PRO A 84 17.26 -2.49 5.34
CA PRO A 84 16.17 -2.27 6.30
C PRO A 84 15.83 -0.80 6.57
N ALA A 85 16.83 0.09 6.63
CA ALA A 85 16.63 1.53 6.83
C ALA A 85 15.93 2.24 5.64
N GLN A 86 15.85 1.60 4.48
CA GLN A 86 15.14 2.09 3.30
C GLN A 86 13.82 1.35 3.08
N ALA A 87 13.52 0.30 3.85
CA ALA A 87 12.28 -0.43 3.69
C ALA A 87 11.08 0.41 4.15
N PRO A 88 9.87 0.21 3.59
CA PRO A 88 8.66 0.86 4.07
C PRO A 88 8.45 0.60 5.56
N THR A 89 8.15 1.66 6.32
CA THR A 89 7.77 1.53 7.73
C THR A 89 6.27 1.27 7.86
N TYR A 90 5.90 0.56 8.93
CA TYR A 90 4.51 0.31 9.31
C TYR A 90 4.11 1.05 10.59
N GLU A 91 4.99 1.90 11.14
CA GLU A 91 4.78 2.55 12.43
C GLU A 91 3.55 3.46 12.42
N LEU A 92 3.36 4.27 11.37
CA LEU A 92 2.19 5.17 11.26
C LEU A 92 0.86 4.41 11.34
N VAL A 93 0.74 3.29 10.60
CA VAL A 93 -0.50 2.50 10.61
C VAL A 93 -0.70 1.77 11.93
N LEU A 94 0.37 1.27 12.55
CA LEU A 94 0.30 0.61 13.86
C LEU A 94 -0.07 1.60 14.97
N ASN A 95 0.46 2.81 14.92
CA ASN A 95 0.11 3.89 15.84
C ASN A 95 -1.36 4.28 15.67
N LEU A 96 -1.84 4.41 14.42
CA LEU A 96 -3.25 4.67 14.14
C LEU A 96 -4.18 3.56 14.68
N ILE A 97 -3.82 2.29 14.47
CA ILE A 97 -4.59 1.15 15.00
C ILE A 97 -4.62 1.19 16.53
N THR A 98 -3.46 1.35 17.17
CA THR A 98 -3.34 1.40 18.63
C THR A 98 -4.13 2.58 19.21
N ARG A 99 -4.05 3.75 18.57
CA ARG A 99 -4.85 4.94 18.91
C ARG A 99 -6.34 4.66 18.81
N GLY A 100 -6.80 4.04 17.73
CA GLY A 100 -8.22 3.70 17.58
C GLY A 100 -8.72 2.66 18.59
N GLN A 101 -7.87 1.76 19.05
CA GLN A 101 -8.18 0.86 20.17
C GLN A 101 -8.32 1.64 21.49
N HIS A 102 -7.42 2.58 21.77
CA HIS A 102 -7.53 3.47 22.93
C HIS A 102 -8.77 4.38 22.88
N GLU A 103 -9.17 4.83 21.69
CA GLU A 103 -10.40 5.59 21.45
C GLU A 103 -11.68 4.71 21.52
N GLY A 104 -11.54 3.39 21.59
CA GLY A 104 -12.65 2.43 21.63
C GLY A 104 -13.38 2.25 20.30
N VAL A 105 -12.82 2.73 19.18
CA VAL A 105 -13.40 2.59 17.83
C VAL A 105 -12.93 1.33 17.10
N PHE A 106 -11.81 0.75 17.55
CA PHE A 106 -11.30 -0.55 17.09
C PHE A 106 -11.28 -1.55 18.25
N ASP A 107 -11.48 -2.82 17.94
CA ASP A 107 -11.54 -3.93 18.88
C ASP A 107 -10.20 -4.08 19.64
N PRO A 108 -10.18 -3.90 20.97
CA PRO A 108 -8.95 -3.97 21.77
C PRO A 108 -8.43 -5.41 21.94
N ASP A 109 -9.26 -6.43 21.69
CA ASP A 109 -8.86 -7.84 21.83
C ASP A 109 -8.10 -8.34 20.59
N LEU A 110 -8.19 -7.63 19.47
CA LEU A 110 -7.42 -7.92 18.27
C LEU A 110 -5.99 -7.40 18.36
N SER A 111 -5.03 -8.21 17.94
CA SER A 111 -3.64 -7.77 17.81
C SER A 111 -3.52 -6.62 16.79
N PRO A 112 -2.81 -5.51 17.09
CA PRO A 112 -2.57 -4.44 16.12
C PRO A 112 -1.88 -4.95 14.84
N ILE A 113 -0.99 -5.94 14.98
CA ILE A 113 -0.29 -6.57 13.86
C ILE A 113 -1.27 -7.35 12.98
N TRP A 114 -2.24 -8.05 13.59
CA TRP A 114 -3.28 -8.77 12.85
C TRP A 114 -4.19 -7.81 12.09
N ILE A 115 -4.66 -6.73 12.73
CA ILE A 115 -5.46 -5.68 12.09
C ILE A 115 -4.71 -5.12 10.87
N ARG A 116 -3.41 -4.82 11.03
CA ARG A 116 -2.57 -4.35 9.92
C ARG A 116 -2.50 -5.37 8.78
N HIS A 117 -2.26 -6.65 9.08
CA HIS A 117 -2.21 -7.69 8.04
C HIS A 117 -3.54 -7.82 7.31
N ALA A 118 -4.66 -7.79 8.02
CA ALA A 118 -6.00 -7.81 7.42
C ALA A 118 -6.23 -6.59 6.51
N LEU A 119 -5.84 -5.40 6.97
CA LEU A 119 -5.93 -4.16 6.20
C LEU A 119 -5.15 -4.24 4.89
N TYR A 120 -3.85 -4.58 4.95
CA TYR A 120 -3.02 -4.69 3.75
C TYR A 120 -3.46 -5.84 2.84
N GLY A 121 -3.93 -6.96 3.40
CA GLY A 121 -4.50 -8.05 2.59
C GLY A 121 -5.71 -7.60 1.76
N LEU A 122 -6.62 -6.81 2.36
CA LEU A 122 -7.75 -6.24 1.65
C LEU A 122 -7.33 -5.21 0.59
N ILE A 123 -6.36 -4.35 0.91
CA ILE A 123 -5.82 -3.34 -0.01
C ILE A 123 -5.17 -4.00 -1.22
N LEU A 124 -4.23 -4.92 -1.00
CA LEU A 124 -3.50 -5.60 -2.07
C LEU A 124 -4.47 -6.36 -2.97
N GLN A 125 -5.36 -7.18 -2.38
CA GLN A 125 -6.35 -7.94 -3.15
C GLN A 125 -7.29 -7.02 -3.93
N GLY A 126 -7.80 -5.96 -3.30
CA GLY A 126 -8.71 -5.02 -3.95
C GLY A 126 -8.06 -4.29 -5.13
N CYS A 127 -6.80 -3.87 -4.97
CA CYS A 127 -6.02 -3.23 -6.02
C CYS A 127 -5.68 -4.20 -7.17
N GLU A 128 -5.24 -5.43 -6.87
CA GLU A 128 -4.99 -6.45 -7.88
C GLU A 128 -6.23 -6.76 -8.73
N GLN A 129 -7.39 -6.93 -8.09
CA GLN A 129 -8.65 -7.17 -8.79
C GLN A 129 -9.04 -5.98 -9.68
N ALA A 130 -8.78 -4.75 -9.24
CA ALA A 130 -9.02 -3.57 -10.06
C ALA A 130 -8.06 -3.47 -11.26
N MET A 131 -6.78 -3.79 -11.06
CA MET A 131 -5.79 -3.85 -12.14
C MET A 131 -6.13 -4.94 -13.16
N ALA A 132 -6.68 -6.07 -12.72
CA ALA A 132 -7.18 -7.14 -13.57
C ALA A 132 -8.53 -6.82 -14.26
N GLY A 133 -9.15 -5.68 -13.96
CA GLY A 133 -10.45 -5.29 -14.51
C GLY A 133 -11.66 -6.01 -13.90
N ALA A 134 -11.46 -6.80 -12.84
CA ALA A 134 -12.53 -7.51 -12.14
C ALA A 134 -13.34 -6.59 -11.20
N LEU A 135 -12.74 -5.48 -10.76
CA LEU A 135 -13.41 -4.45 -9.96
C LEU A 135 -13.20 -3.04 -10.56
N PRO A 136 -14.22 -2.16 -10.55
CA PRO A 136 -14.01 -0.76 -10.87
C PRO A 136 -13.09 -0.08 -9.83
N ARG A 137 -12.06 0.64 -10.28
CA ARG A 137 -11.08 1.30 -9.37
C ARG A 137 -11.74 2.17 -8.30
N HIS A 138 -12.78 2.92 -8.66
CA HIS A 138 -13.49 3.81 -7.74
C HIS A 138 -14.27 3.08 -6.63
N THR A 139 -14.54 1.78 -6.77
CA THR A 139 -15.26 1.00 -5.74
C THR A 139 -14.33 0.34 -4.72
N VAL A 140 -13.02 0.30 -4.99
CA VAL A 140 -12.04 -0.43 -4.16
C VAL A 140 -11.97 0.13 -2.75
N ALA A 141 -11.74 1.44 -2.58
CA ALA A 141 -11.63 2.05 -1.25
C ALA A 141 -12.94 1.92 -0.44
N PRO A 142 -14.14 2.24 -0.98
CA PRO A 142 -15.40 2.00 -0.28
C PRO A 142 -15.63 0.54 0.15
N LEU A 143 -15.26 -0.42 -0.70
CA LEU A 143 -15.39 -1.85 -0.43
C LEU A 143 -14.48 -2.29 0.72
N ILE A 144 -13.21 -1.86 0.70
CA ILE A 144 -12.23 -2.16 1.76
C ILE A 144 -12.70 -1.55 3.07
N THR A 145 -13.03 -0.24 3.08
CA THR A 145 -13.52 0.46 4.27
C THR A 145 -14.70 -0.26 4.91
N ARG A 146 -15.73 -0.59 4.12
CA ARG A 146 -16.92 -1.28 4.64
C ARG A 146 -16.59 -2.65 5.22
N THR A 147 -15.72 -3.41 4.55
CA THR A 147 -15.37 -4.78 4.96
C THR A 147 -14.51 -4.76 6.21
N PHE A 148 -13.52 -3.87 6.25
CA PHE A 148 -12.58 -3.72 7.33
C PHE A 148 -13.27 -3.25 8.62
N GLU A 149 -14.05 -2.17 8.57
CA GLU A 149 -14.73 -1.62 9.74
C GLU A 149 -15.68 -2.64 10.38
N ARG A 150 -16.41 -3.42 9.57
CA ARG A 150 -17.29 -4.49 10.09
C ARG A 150 -16.54 -5.64 10.75
N GLY A 151 -15.24 -5.81 10.46
CA GLY A 151 -14.41 -6.87 11.02
C GLY A 151 -13.59 -6.44 12.24
N ILE A 152 -13.39 -5.14 12.45
CA ILE A 152 -12.49 -4.63 13.51
C ILE A 152 -13.15 -3.62 14.46
N CYS A 153 -14.39 -3.19 14.23
CA CYS A 153 -15.14 -2.42 15.22
C CYS A 153 -15.76 -3.37 16.25
N PRO A 154 -15.82 -2.99 17.54
CA PRO A 154 -16.38 -3.84 18.58
C PRO A 154 -17.79 -4.33 18.22
N ALA A 155 -18.09 -5.61 18.51
CA ALA A 155 -19.47 -6.06 18.52
C ALA A 155 -20.22 -5.32 19.63
N GLY A 156 -21.28 -4.60 19.27
CA GLY A 156 -22.14 -3.92 20.23
C GLY A 156 -22.88 -4.87 21.16
#